data_AF-A0AAN6UWU5-F1
#
_entry.id   AF-A0AAN6UWU5-F1
#
_cell.length_a   1.000
_cell.length_b   1.000
_cell.length_c   1.000
_cell.angle_alpha   90.00
_cell.angle_beta   90.00
_cell.angle_gamma   90.00
#
_symmetry.space_group_name_H-M   'P 1'
#
loop_
_entity.id
_entity.type
_entity.pdbx_description
1 polymer ?
#
loop_
_entity_poly.entity_id
_entity_poly.type
_entity_poly.pdbx_seq_one_letter_code
_entity_poly.pdbx_strand_id
1 'polypeptide(L)'
;MAPPIHPVYWDGKGPDVGDDAWLLSAGNNGHNPHLKPNLVGLDINTMQYNGMGNRFASQERYKQLIQAHGALAAVAFLFLVPIAVMMGQFRRGRNYGPRGRRQQRARLDLASVIVATATFVLCFEAVGRRRMLTNPHHIIGVALYVMLLVRFVLGACWVRPRTEGGRPSMLGTWIHQWLGRLTTLLGLAQVPLGLCLYGAAQVFFILYAVVAGALVLLYLGLSY
;
A
#
# COMPACT_ATOMS: atom_id res chain seq x y z
N MET A 1 -1.62 2.79 -37.14
CA MET A 1 -0.30 3.22 -36.65
C MET A 1 -0.57 4.12 -35.44
N ALA A 2 -0.25 3.69 -34.22
CA ALA A 2 -0.49 4.52 -33.04
C ALA A 2 0.42 5.76 -33.09
N PRO A 3 -0.06 6.96 -32.72
CA PRO A 3 0.77 8.16 -32.74
C PRO A 3 1.93 8.03 -31.75
N PRO A 4 3.09 8.64 -32.05
CA PRO A 4 4.24 8.62 -31.15
C PRO A 4 3.87 9.31 -29.83
N ILE A 5 4.06 8.59 -28.73
CA ILE A 5 3.88 9.12 -27.37
C ILE A 5 5.02 10.14 -27.16
N HIS A 6 4.68 11.42 -27.00
CA HIS A 6 5.67 12.44 -26.70
C HIS A 6 6.39 12.10 -25.37
N PRO A 7 7.72 12.18 -25.31
CA PRO A 7 8.46 11.93 -24.08
C PRO A 7 8.10 12.99 -23.04
N VAL A 8 7.45 12.57 -21.96
CA VAL A 8 7.20 13.42 -20.79
C VAL A 8 8.51 13.52 -20.01
N TYR A 9 8.97 14.72 -19.71
CA TYR A 9 10.16 14.96 -18.90
C TYR A 9 9.80 15.21 -17.42
N TRP A 10 10.69 14.80 -16.51
CA TRP A 10 10.53 14.95 -15.06
C TRP A 10 11.34 16.16 -14.59
N ASP A 11 10.69 17.21 -14.07
CA ASP A 11 11.30 18.50 -13.71
C ASP A 11 11.53 18.70 -12.19
N GLY A 12 11.32 17.66 -11.38
CA GLY A 12 11.39 17.76 -9.92
C GLY A 12 10.13 18.31 -9.23
N LYS A 13 9.09 18.70 -9.99
CA LYS A 13 7.76 19.04 -9.46
C LYS A 13 6.75 17.91 -9.65
N GLY A 14 7.22 16.77 -10.19
CA GLY A 14 6.43 15.70 -10.77
C GLY A 14 6.39 15.89 -12.29
N PRO A 15 6.39 14.82 -13.11
CA PRO A 15 6.31 14.99 -14.55
C PRO A 15 4.99 15.67 -14.90
N ASP A 16 5.04 16.70 -15.74
CA ASP A 16 3.89 17.38 -16.34
C ASP A 16 3.20 16.44 -17.34
N VAL A 17 2.58 15.39 -16.79
CA VAL A 17 1.40 14.81 -17.38
C VAL A 17 0.30 15.58 -16.71
N GLY A 18 0.07 16.79 -17.18
CA GLY A 18 -1.01 17.56 -16.63
C GLY A 18 -2.31 16.81 -16.87
N ASP A 19 -3.30 17.27 -16.15
CA ASP A 19 -4.69 17.01 -16.46
C ASP A 19 -5.02 17.48 -17.90
N ASP A 20 -4.09 18.19 -18.56
CA ASP A 20 -4.03 18.52 -19.97
C ASP A 20 -3.63 17.36 -20.91
N ALA A 21 -3.06 16.23 -20.48
CA ALA A 21 -2.97 15.07 -21.38
C ALA A 21 -4.37 14.50 -21.69
N TRP A 22 -5.32 14.71 -20.78
CA TRP A 22 -6.75 14.45 -20.98
C TRP A 22 -7.42 15.59 -21.76
N LEU A 23 -7.16 16.86 -21.40
CA LEU A 23 -7.80 18.03 -22.04
C LEU A 23 -7.23 18.41 -23.43
N LEU A 24 -5.94 18.21 -23.70
CA LEU A 24 -5.32 18.36 -25.03
C LEU A 24 -5.75 17.22 -25.98
N SER A 25 -6.18 16.07 -25.46
CA SER A 25 -6.84 15.03 -26.25
C SER A 25 -8.33 15.31 -26.50
N ALA A 26 -8.95 16.16 -25.68
CA ALA A 26 -10.35 16.57 -25.82
C ALA A 26 -10.51 17.80 -26.74
N GLY A 27 -9.45 18.59 -26.94
CA GLY A 27 -9.48 19.83 -27.73
C GLY A 27 -9.09 19.72 -29.20
N ASN A 28 -8.64 18.56 -29.69
CA ASN A 28 -8.18 18.41 -31.07
C ASN A 28 -8.72 17.11 -31.70
N ASN A 29 -9.88 17.20 -32.37
CA ASN A 29 -10.50 16.27 -33.33
C ASN A 29 -9.87 14.86 -33.51
N GLY A 30 -9.80 14.11 -32.42
CA GLY A 30 -9.13 12.83 -32.41
C GLY A 30 -9.16 12.28 -31.00
N HIS A 31 -10.33 11.76 -30.60
CA HIS A 31 -10.39 10.77 -29.53
C HIS A 31 -9.19 9.84 -29.68
N ASN A 32 -8.31 9.77 -28.68
CA ASN A 32 -7.44 8.62 -28.54
C ASN A 32 -8.32 7.53 -27.90
N PRO A 33 -8.96 6.61 -28.65
CA PRO A 33 -9.87 5.61 -28.09
C PRO A 33 -9.19 4.63 -27.12
N HIS A 34 -7.88 4.76 -26.91
CA HIS A 34 -7.05 3.82 -26.17
C HIS A 34 -6.82 4.18 -24.70
N LEU A 35 -7.08 5.42 -24.28
CA LEU A 35 -6.88 5.87 -22.90
C LEU A 35 -8.17 5.74 -22.09
N LYS A 36 -8.50 4.53 -21.66
CA LYS A 36 -9.57 4.32 -20.69
C LYS A 36 -9.16 4.88 -19.32
N PRO A 37 -10.10 5.35 -18.47
CA PRO A 37 -9.83 5.62 -17.07
C PRO A 37 -9.06 4.44 -16.48
N ASN A 38 -7.96 4.74 -15.78
CA ASN A 38 -7.26 3.71 -15.04
C ASN A 38 -8.30 3.11 -14.09
N LEU A 39 -8.61 1.80 -14.19
CA LEU A 39 -9.68 1.03 -13.49
C LEU A 39 -10.84 0.47 -14.37
N VAL A 40 -10.81 0.53 -15.71
CA VAL A 40 -11.75 -0.25 -16.55
C VAL A 40 -11.14 -1.63 -16.86
N GLY A 41 -11.68 -2.69 -16.24
CA GLY A 41 -11.14 -4.05 -16.30
C GLY A 41 -11.49 -4.85 -17.56
N LEU A 42 -10.56 -5.72 -17.99
CA LEU A 42 -10.69 -7.20 -18.01
C LEU A 42 -9.56 -7.90 -18.78
N ASP A 43 -8.70 -7.19 -19.50
CA ASP A 43 -7.52 -7.75 -20.16
C ASP A 43 -6.21 -7.17 -19.58
N ILE A 44 -5.27 -8.05 -19.24
CA ILE A 44 -3.97 -7.70 -18.65
C ILE A 44 -3.15 -6.85 -19.62
N ASN A 45 -3.20 -7.15 -20.93
CA ASN A 45 -2.44 -6.38 -21.92
C ASN A 45 -2.92 -4.93 -21.96
N THR A 46 -4.24 -4.72 -21.92
CA THR A 46 -4.85 -3.39 -21.87
C THR A 46 -4.49 -2.62 -20.60
N MET A 47 -4.44 -3.29 -19.45
CA MET A 47 -4.00 -2.70 -18.18
C MET A 47 -2.51 -2.32 -18.21
N GLN A 48 -1.64 -3.18 -18.75
CA GLN A 48 -0.21 -2.90 -18.90
C GLN A 48 0.03 -1.73 -19.86
N TYR A 49 -0.67 -1.72 -21.00
CA TYR A 49 -0.60 -0.65 -21.98
C TYR A 49 -1.02 0.71 -21.40
N ASN A 50 -2.08 0.74 -20.58
CA ASN A 50 -2.62 1.96 -19.99
C ASN A 50 -2.01 2.37 -18.65
N GLY A 51 -1.26 1.47 -18.01
CA GLY A 51 -0.70 1.64 -16.67
C GLY A 51 0.38 2.74 -16.62
N MET A 52 0.59 3.27 -15.42
CA MET A 52 1.56 4.36 -15.22
C MET A 52 3.00 3.92 -15.54
N GLY A 53 3.33 2.64 -15.38
CA GLY A 53 4.64 2.09 -15.76
C GLY A 53 4.95 2.25 -17.25
N ASN A 54 3.95 2.12 -18.12
CA ASN A 54 4.11 2.32 -19.57
C ASN A 54 4.13 3.82 -19.93
N ARG A 55 3.30 4.65 -19.27
CA ARG A 55 3.26 6.10 -19.50
C ARG A 55 4.58 6.81 -19.17
N PHE A 56 5.30 6.28 -18.18
CA PHE A 56 6.62 6.77 -17.76
C PHE A 56 7.73 5.81 -18.19
N ALA A 57 7.55 5.07 -19.29
CA ALA A 57 8.50 4.06 -19.74
C ALA A 57 9.90 4.64 -20.05
N SER A 58 9.98 5.89 -20.51
CA SER A 58 11.26 6.58 -20.77
C SER A 58 11.92 7.17 -19.51
N GLN A 59 11.23 7.20 -18.37
CA GLN A 59 11.72 7.83 -17.15
C GLN A 59 12.31 6.79 -16.19
N GLU A 60 13.62 6.62 -16.26
CA GLU A 60 14.34 5.65 -15.42
C GLU A 60 14.16 5.93 -13.92
N ARG A 61 14.31 7.20 -13.50
CA ARG A 61 14.13 7.60 -12.10
C ARG A 61 12.74 7.26 -11.56
N TYR A 62 11.69 7.51 -12.34
CA TYR A 62 10.32 7.16 -11.96
C TYR A 62 10.18 5.65 -11.73
N LYS A 63 10.70 4.84 -12.66
CA LYS A 63 10.66 3.37 -12.56
C LYS A 63 11.33 2.87 -11.29
N GLN A 64 12.55 3.37 -11.01
CA GLN A 64 13.30 2.98 -9.82
C GLN A 64 12.53 3.32 -8.53
N LEU A 65 11.99 4.54 -8.42
CA LEU A 65 11.23 4.97 -7.25
C LEU A 65 9.95 4.14 -7.05
N ILE A 66 9.17 3.89 -8.11
CA ILE A 66 7.91 3.16 -8.02
C ILE A 66 8.11 1.66 -7.80
N GLN A 67 9.15 1.07 -8.38
CA GLN A 67 9.50 -0.34 -8.11
C GLN A 67 9.94 -0.51 -6.66
N ALA A 68 10.78 0.39 -6.14
CA ALA A 68 11.17 0.40 -4.74
C ALA A 68 9.95 0.61 -3.81
N HIS A 69 9.06 1.55 -4.15
CA HIS A 69 7.79 1.76 -3.45
C HIS A 69 6.95 0.47 -3.40
N GLY A 70 6.73 -0.17 -4.55
CA GLY A 70 5.94 -1.40 -4.65
C GLY A 70 6.54 -2.56 -3.85
N ALA A 71 7.87 -2.72 -3.89
CA ALA A 71 8.57 -3.74 -3.11
C ALA A 71 8.43 -3.53 -1.60
N LEU A 72 8.67 -2.30 -1.12
CA LEU A 72 8.51 -1.97 0.31
C LEU A 72 7.04 -2.03 0.76
N ALA A 73 6.10 -1.63 -0.09
CA ALA A 73 4.67 -1.77 0.16
C ALA A 73 4.27 -3.25 0.32
N ALA A 74 4.79 -4.14 -0.54
CA ALA A 74 4.56 -5.56 -0.41
C ALA A 74 5.11 -6.11 0.91
N VAL A 75 6.34 -5.73 1.30
CA VAL A 75 6.92 -6.11 2.60
C VAL A 75 6.05 -5.64 3.76
N ALA A 76 5.62 -4.38 3.74
CA ALA A 76 4.80 -3.82 4.81
C ALA A 76 3.41 -4.49 4.90
N PHE A 77 2.67 -4.56 3.80
CA PHE A 77 1.25 -4.89 3.80
C PHE A 77 0.93 -6.36 3.53
N LEU A 78 1.85 -7.14 2.97
CA LEU A 78 1.70 -8.60 2.83
C LEU A 78 2.41 -9.38 3.95
N PHE A 79 3.34 -8.76 4.68
CA PHE A 79 4.09 -9.48 5.72
C PHE A 79 4.06 -8.78 7.07
N LEU A 80 4.72 -7.63 7.23
CA LEU A 80 4.93 -7.02 8.55
C LEU A 80 3.60 -6.72 9.28
N VAL A 81 2.67 -6.04 8.62
CA VAL A 81 1.37 -5.67 9.19
C VAL A 81 0.50 -6.89 9.48
N PRO A 82 0.24 -7.80 8.52
CA PRO A 82 -0.53 -9.02 8.78
C PRO A 82 0.05 -9.87 9.92
N ILE A 83 1.37 -10.09 9.92
CA ILE A 83 2.04 -10.88 10.97
C ILE A 83 1.86 -10.19 12.33
N ALA A 84 2.05 -8.86 12.41
CA ALA A 84 1.86 -8.13 13.66
C ALA A 84 0.41 -8.21 14.18
N VAL A 85 -0.58 -8.28 13.31
CA VAL A 85 -2.00 -8.43 13.69
C VAL A 85 -2.31 -9.85 14.14
N MET A 86 -1.88 -10.86 13.36
CA MET A 86 -2.02 -12.28 13.72
C MET A 86 -1.28 -12.64 15.01
N MET A 87 -0.21 -11.91 15.36
CA MET A 87 0.48 -12.10 16.64
C MET A 87 -0.42 -11.92 17.87
N GLY A 88 -1.53 -11.17 17.75
CA GLY A 88 -2.55 -11.06 18.79
C GLY A 88 -3.39 -12.33 18.97
N GLN A 89 -3.46 -13.18 17.95
CA GLN A 89 -4.31 -14.38 17.91
C GLN A 89 -3.60 -15.64 18.45
N PHE A 90 -2.27 -15.67 18.52
CA PHE A 90 -1.52 -16.76 19.18
C PHE A 90 -1.75 -16.77 20.70
N ARG A 91 -2.93 -17.23 21.13
CA ARG A 91 -3.28 -17.44 22.55
C ARG A 91 -2.72 -18.76 23.11
N ARG A 92 -2.21 -19.66 22.24
CA ARG A 92 -1.85 -21.06 22.59
C ARG A 92 -0.34 -21.39 22.70
N GLY A 93 0.58 -20.48 22.36
CA GLY A 93 2.02 -20.78 22.34
C GLY A 93 2.73 -20.63 23.70
N ARG A 94 3.22 -21.74 24.26
CA ARG A 94 3.83 -21.88 25.60
C ARG A 94 5.25 -21.30 25.74
N ASN A 95 5.86 -20.81 24.66
CA ASN A 95 7.29 -20.48 24.61
C ASN A 95 7.65 -19.03 24.96
N TYR A 96 6.70 -18.09 24.90
CA TYR A 96 6.93 -16.69 25.31
C TYR A 96 5.84 -16.22 26.26
N GLY A 97 6.23 -15.70 27.42
CA GLY A 97 5.31 -15.06 28.34
C GLY A 97 4.59 -13.84 27.72
N PRO A 98 3.46 -13.37 28.28
CA PRO A 98 2.67 -12.26 27.72
C PRO A 98 3.46 -10.98 27.44
N ARG A 99 4.53 -10.72 28.21
CA ARG A 99 5.44 -9.58 28.00
C ARG A 99 6.26 -9.70 26.71
N GLY A 100 6.86 -10.86 26.43
CA GLY A 100 7.69 -11.08 25.24
C GLY A 100 6.91 -10.92 23.93
N ARG A 101 5.68 -11.46 23.87
CA ARG A 101 4.80 -11.32 22.70
C ARG A 101 4.42 -9.86 22.42
N ARG A 102 4.14 -9.08 23.46
CA ARG A 102 3.87 -7.63 23.34
C ARG A 102 5.08 -6.85 22.83
N GLN A 103 6.29 -7.24 23.21
CA GLN A 103 7.51 -6.63 22.70
C GLN A 103 7.72 -6.96 21.23
N GLN A 104 7.61 -8.24 20.83
CA GLN A 104 7.75 -8.67 19.44
C GLN A 104 6.73 -7.97 18.52
N ARG A 105 5.45 -7.94 18.92
CA ARG A 105 4.41 -7.24 18.16
C ARG A 105 4.72 -5.77 17.94
N ALA A 106 5.22 -5.09 18.97
CA ALA A 106 5.56 -3.68 18.84
C ALA A 106 6.84 -3.43 18.01
N ARG A 107 7.80 -4.37 18.01
CA ARG A 107 8.95 -4.31 17.09
C ARG A 107 8.47 -4.43 15.65
N LEU A 108 7.53 -5.33 15.36
CA LEU A 108 6.91 -5.44 14.04
C LEU A 108 6.10 -4.19 13.68
N ASP A 109 5.36 -3.61 14.62
CA ASP A 109 4.63 -2.35 14.37
C ASP A 109 5.58 -1.18 14.10
N LEU A 110 6.68 -1.07 14.84
CA LEU A 110 7.73 -0.09 14.57
C LEU A 110 8.37 -0.31 13.19
N ALA A 111 8.74 -1.56 12.88
CA ALA A 111 9.30 -1.90 11.56
C ALA A 111 8.31 -1.59 10.43
N SER A 112 7.02 -1.88 10.63
CA SER A 112 5.96 -1.55 9.68
C SER A 112 5.88 -0.05 9.45
N VAL A 113 5.91 0.77 10.52
CA VAL A 113 5.91 2.24 10.41
C VAL A 113 7.11 2.71 9.62
N ILE A 114 8.33 2.26 9.94
CA ILE A 114 9.56 2.67 9.24
C ILE A 114 9.47 2.33 7.74
N VAL A 115 9.10 1.09 7.41
CA VAL A 115 8.98 0.65 6.01
C VAL A 115 7.86 1.40 5.29
N ALA A 116 6.72 1.64 5.96
CA ALA A 116 5.61 2.40 5.39
C ALA A 116 5.97 3.89 5.19
N THR A 117 6.77 4.50 6.07
CA THR A 117 7.29 5.85 5.89
C THR A 117 8.18 5.92 4.66
N ALA A 118 9.13 4.99 4.50
CA ALA A 118 9.97 4.93 3.30
C ALA A 118 9.12 4.73 2.03
N THR A 119 8.15 3.81 2.09
CA THR A 119 7.17 3.55 1.01
C THR A 119 6.41 4.83 0.63
N PHE A 120 5.92 5.58 1.62
CA PHE A 120 5.18 6.83 1.40
C PHE A 120 6.07 7.90 0.76
N VAL A 121 7.30 8.09 1.26
CA VAL A 121 8.26 9.07 0.72
C VAL A 121 8.60 8.76 -0.73
N LEU A 122 8.91 7.49 -1.07
CA LEU A 122 9.22 7.09 -2.44
C LEU A 122 8.07 7.38 -3.42
N CYS A 123 6.82 7.14 -3.00
CA CYS A 123 5.65 7.45 -3.82
C CYS A 123 5.45 8.96 -3.95
N PHE A 124 5.60 9.71 -2.86
CA PHE A 124 5.48 11.16 -2.88
C PHE A 124 6.46 11.80 -3.87
N GLU A 125 7.72 11.34 -3.85
CA GLU A 125 8.77 11.78 -4.78
C GLU A 125 8.46 11.39 -6.23
N ALA A 126 7.93 10.18 -6.47
CA ALA A 126 7.61 9.72 -7.82
C ALA A 126 6.38 10.43 -8.43
N VAL A 127 5.36 10.72 -7.61
CA VAL A 127 4.09 11.32 -8.05
C VAL A 127 4.20 12.83 -8.19
N GLY A 128 4.93 13.49 -7.28
CA GLY A 128 5.08 14.94 -7.21
C GLY A 128 3.85 15.66 -6.66
N ARG A 129 3.97 16.98 -6.46
CA ARG A 129 2.94 17.77 -5.75
C ARG A 129 1.65 17.95 -6.54
N ARG A 130 1.71 17.93 -7.87
CA ARG A 130 0.56 18.21 -8.74
C ARG A 130 -0.46 17.07 -8.80
N ARG A 131 -0.02 15.82 -8.59
CA ARG A 131 -0.85 14.61 -8.73
C ARG A 131 -1.07 13.85 -7.43
N MET A 132 -0.65 14.44 -6.29
CA MET A 132 -0.92 13.83 -5.00
C MET A 132 -2.44 13.75 -4.79
N LEU A 133 -2.93 12.60 -4.30
CA LEU A 133 -4.35 12.40 -3.93
C LEU A 133 -5.38 12.44 -5.08
N THR A 134 -4.98 12.42 -6.36
CA THR A 134 -5.93 12.40 -7.49
C THR A 134 -6.47 11.01 -7.85
N ASN A 135 -5.88 9.94 -7.28
CA ASN A 135 -6.26 8.56 -7.52
C ASN A 135 -6.67 7.87 -6.19
N PRO A 136 -7.68 6.99 -6.20
CA PRO A 136 -8.08 6.24 -5.00
C PRO A 136 -6.92 5.48 -4.32
N HIS A 137 -5.96 4.97 -5.10
CA HIS A 137 -4.74 4.37 -4.57
C HIS A 137 -3.96 5.35 -3.67
N HIS A 138 -3.78 6.60 -4.09
CA HIS A 138 -3.06 7.58 -3.26
C HIS A 138 -3.82 7.88 -1.97
N ILE A 139 -5.14 8.10 -2.07
CA ILE A 139 -5.99 8.43 -0.93
C ILE A 139 -6.00 7.30 0.10
N ILE A 140 -6.21 6.06 -0.34
CA ILE A 140 -6.20 4.88 0.54
C ILE A 140 -4.79 4.66 1.12
N GLY A 141 -3.73 4.90 0.33
CA GLY A 141 -2.35 4.78 0.79
C GLY A 141 -2.02 5.75 1.94
N VAL A 142 -2.45 7.00 1.83
CA VAL A 142 -2.30 7.99 2.92
C VAL A 142 -3.12 7.58 4.14
N ALA A 143 -4.36 7.14 3.95
CA ALA A 143 -5.20 6.66 5.04
C ALA A 143 -4.53 5.48 5.78
N LEU A 144 -4.00 4.49 5.04
CA LEU A 144 -3.26 3.37 5.59
C LEU A 144 -2.04 3.81 6.40
N TYR A 145 -1.26 4.78 5.88
CA TYR A 145 -0.10 5.32 6.58
C TYR A 145 -0.49 5.97 7.91
N VAL A 146 -1.52 6.82 7.90
CA VAL A 146 -2.03 7.46 9.13
C VAL A 146 -2.59 6.43 10.11
N MET A 147 -3.37 5.45 9.64
CA MET A 147 -3.90 4.37 10.49
C MET A 147 -2.76 3.58 11.15
N LEU A 148 -1.66 3.33 10.44
CA LEU A 148 -0.50 2.62 10.98
C LEU A 148 0.21 3.44 12.07
N LEU A 149 0.38 4.74 11.87
CA LEU A 149 0.92 5.66 12.89
C LEU A 149 0.02 5.70 14.13
N VAL A 150 -1.29 5.88 13.94
CA VAL A 150 -2.26 5.91 15.05
C VAL A 150 -2.24 4.59 15.81
N ARG A 151 -2.24 3.45 15.11
CA ARG A 151 -2.12 2.13 15.74
C ARG A 151 -0.83 2.00 16.54
N PHE A 152 0.31 2.46 16.01
CA PHE A 152 1.58 2.41 16.73
C PHE A 152 1.53 3.23 18.02
N VAL A 153 1.03 4.46 17.95
CA VAL A 153 0.89 5.35 19.12
C VAL A 153 -0.13 4.78 20.12
N LEU A 154 -1.27 4.26 19.66
CA LEU A 154 -2.27 3.61 20.52
C LEU A 154 -1.67 2.42 21.27
N GLY A 155 -0.91 1.59 20.55
CA GLY A 155 -0.19 0.46 21.12
C GLY A 155 0.83 0.87 22.18
N ALA A 156 1.55 1.97 21.95
CA ALA A 156 2.55 2.50 22.88
C ALA A 156 1.94 3.13 24.13
N CYS A 157 0.88 3.92 23.98
CA CYS A 157 0.36 4.79 25.04
C CYS A 157 -0.81 4.19 25.83
N TRP A 158 -1.65 3.33 25.24
CA TRP A 158 -2.89 2.86 25.86
C TRP A 158 -2.99 1.35 26.05
N VAL A 159 -2.26 0.56 25.26
CA VAL A 159 -2.29 -0.92 25.34
C VAL A 159 -1.15 -1.45 26.22
N ARG A 160 -0.06 -0.70 26.35
CA ARG A 160 1.05 -1.04 27.27
C ARG A 160 0.77 -0.44 28.65
N PRO A 161 0.72 -1.25 29.72
CA PRO A 161 0.70 -0.74 31.08
C PRO A 161 1.90 0.19 31.32
N ARG A 162 1.64 1.40 31.84
CA ARG A 162 2.70 2.36 32.20
C ARG A 162 3.42 1.99 33.49
N THR A 163 2.78 1.22 34.36
CA THR A 163 3.28 0.79 35.66
C THR A 163 3.09 -0.71 35.82
N GLU A 164 3.93 -1.33 36.65
CA GLU A 164 3.72 -2.72 37.05
C GLU A 164 2.38 -2.85 37.80
N GLY A 165 1.48 -3.68 37.29
CA GLY A 165 0.10 -3.82 37.80
C GLY A 165 -0.95 -2.91 37.15
N GLY A 166 -0.54 -1.95 36.31
CA GLY A 166 -1.47 -1.10 35.56
C GLY A 166 -2.33 -1.89 34.57
N ARG A 167 -3.62 -1.53 34.46
CA ARG A 167 -4.54 -2.12 33.47
C ARG A 167 -4.53 -1.31 32.17
N PRO A 168 -4.51 -1.94 30.99
CA PRO A 168 -4.62 -1.22 29.73
C PRO A 168 -6.00 -0.56 29.60
N SER A 169 -6.08 0.52 28.83
CA SER A 169 -7.36 1.18 28.54
C SER A 169 -8.24 0.23 27.73
N MET A 170 -9.47 -0.02 28.18
CA MET A 170 -10.43 -0.87 27.46
C MET A 170 -10.76 -0.28 26.08
N LEU A 171 -11.12 1.01 26.03
CA LEU A 171 -11.44 1.71 24.78
C LEU A 171 -10.23 1.76 23.85
N GLY A 172 -9.05 2.15 24.37
CA GLY A 172 -7.82 2.20 23.57
C GLY A 172 -7.45 0.83 23.00
N THR A 173 -7.66 -0.23 23.78
CA THR A 173 -7.43 -1.62 23.32
C THR A 173 -8.43 -2.05 22.25
N TRP A 174 -9.71 -1.71 22.39
CA TRP A 174 -10.74 -2.01 21.39
C TRP A 174 -10.45 -1.30 20.06
N ILE A 175 -10.17 0.01 20.10
CA ILE A 175 -9.80 0.78 18.91
C ILE A 175 -8.52 0.21 18.28
N HIS A 176 -7.48 -0.09 19.07
CA HIS A 176 -6.22 -0.65 18.57
C HIS A 176 -6.40 -1.98 17.82
N GLN A 177 -7.33 -2.83 18.28
CA GLN A 177 -7.62 -4.12 17.65
C GLN A 177 -8.35 -3.94 16.31
N TRP A 178 -9.43 -3.15 16.30
CA TRP A 178 -10.20 -2.89 15.08
C TRP A 178 -9.37 -2.14 14.04
N LEU A 179 -8.60 -1.14 14.48
CA LEU A 179 -7.70 -0.40 13.60
C LEU A 179 -6.70 -1.33 12.93
N GLY A 180 -6.08 -2.27 13.67
CA GLY A 180 -5.18 -3.26 13.09
C GLY A 180 -5.85 -4.15 12.03
N ARG A 181 -7.09 -4.60 12.26
CA ARG A 181 -7.85 -5.41 11.28
C ARG A 181 -8.17 -4.60 10.03
N LEU A 182 -8.68 -3.38 10.20
CA LEU A 182 -9.00 -2.49 9.09
C LEU A 182 -7.75 -2.17 8.26
N THR A 183 -6.61 -1.84 8.89
CA THR A 183 -5.34 -1.60 8.20
C THR A 183 -4.89 -2.83 7.41
N THR A 184 -5.08 -4.04 7.95
CA THR A 184 -4.70 -5.28 7.24
C THR A 184 -5.57 -5.51 6.02
N LEU A 185 -6.90 -5.39 6.15
CA LEU A 185 -7.84 -5.60 5.05
C LEU A 185 -7.68 -4.56 3.95
N LEU A 186 -7.58 -3.28 4.32
CA LEU A 186 -7.34 -2.20 3.38
C LEU A 186 -5.95 -2.33 2.74
N GLY A 187 -4.93 -2.74 3.50
CA GLY A 187 -3.59 -2.99 3.00
C GLY A 187 -3.56 -4.10 1.95
N LEU A 188 -4.26 -5.22 2.19
CA LEU A 188 -4.43 -6.28 1.21
C LEU A 188 -5.14 -5.79 -0.05
N ALA A 189 -6.23 -5.04 0.07
CA ALA A 189 -6.94 -4.47 -1.08
C ALA A 189 -6.13 -3.43 -1.86
N GLN A 190 -5.22 -2.74 -1.17
CA GLN A 190 -4.37 -1.69 -1.76
C GLN A 190 -3.29 -2.25 -2.69
N VAL A 191 -2.77 -3.46 -2.42
CA VAL A 191 -1.74 -4.09 -3.25
C VAL A 191 -2.20 -4.31 -4.70
N PRO A 192 -3.30 -5.04 -4.99
CA PRO A 192 -3.76 -5.24 -6.36
C PRO A 192 -4.18 -3.93 -7.02
N LEU A 193 -4.70 -2.96 -6.26
CA LEU A 193 -4.99 -1.63 -6.78
C LEU A 193 -3.71 -0.93 -7.30
N GLY A 194 -2.60 -1.04 -6.57
CA GLY A 194 -1.30 -0.54 -6.99
C GLY A 194 -0.72 -1.29 -8.20
N LEU A 195 -0.86 -2.61 -8.24
CA LEU A 195 -0.44 -3.44 -9.39
C LEU A 195 -1.21 -3.05 -10.67
N CYS A 196 -2.52 -2.81 -10.56
CA CYS A 196 -3.34 -2.33 -11.66
C CYS A 196 -2.93 -0.93 -12.10
N LEU A 197 -2.75 0.00 -11.16
CA LEU A 197 -2.35 1.38 -11.42
C LEU A 197 -0.99 1.44 -12.16
N TYR A 198 -0.05 0.60 -11.77
CA TYR A 198 1.26 0.50 -12.42
C TYR A 198 1.17 -0.15 -13.80
N GLY A 199 0.28 -1.12 -13.99
CA GLY A 199 0.28 -2.01 -15.16
C GLY A 199 1.28 -3.16 -15.00
N ALA A 200 1.24 -3.84 -13.84
CA ALA A 200 2.17 -4.94 -13.54
C ALA A 200 1.91 -6.19 -14.40
N ALA A 201 2.93 -7.04 -14.54
CA ALA A 201 2.79 -8.34 -15.19
C ALA A 201 1.91 -9.31 -14.39
N GLN A 202 1.27 -10.25 -15.09
CA GLN A 202 0.37 -11.25 -14.51
C GLN A 202 1.00 -12.01 -13.32
N VAL A 203 2.30 -12.29 -13.40
CA VAL A 203 3.04 -12.99 -12.33
C VAL A 203 2.89 -12.29 -10.98
N PHE A 204 2.87 -10.96 -10.91
CA PHE A 204 2.72 -10.24 -9.65
C PHE A 204 1.32 -10.40 -9.04
N PHE A 205 0.29 -10.52 -9.88
CA PHE A 205 -1.08 -10.80 -9.41
C PHE A 205 -1.20 -12.23 -8.88
N ILE A 206 -0.56 -13.20 -9.54
CA ILE A 206 -0.51 -14.60 -9.07
C ILE A 206 0.21 -14.67 -7.72
N LEU A 207 1.38 -14.05 -7.60
CA LEU A 207 2.13 -14.01 -6.35
C LEU A 207 1.32 -13.35 -5.23
N TYR A 208 0.67 -12.23 -5.51
CA TYR A 208 -0.25 -11.58 -4.57
C TYR A 208 -1.37 -12.53 -4.14
N ALA A 209 -2.05 -13.19 -5.08
CA ALA A 209 -3.16 -14.09 -4.76
C ALA A 209 -2.73 -15.28 -3.90
N VAL A 210 -1.56 -15.88 -4.19
CA VAL A 210 -0.98 -16.96 -3.39
C VAL A 210 -0.67 -16.48 -1.97
N VAL A 211 0.03 -15.36 -1.81
CA VAL A 211 0.41 -14.82 -0.51
C VAL A 211 -0.83 -14.39 0.29
N ALA A 212 -1.76 -13.64 -0.32
CA ALA A 212 -2.99 -13.20 0.33
C ALA A 212 -3.87 -14.40 0.75
N GLY A 213 -3.99 -15.42 -0.11
CA GLY A 213 -4.68 -16.66 0.21
C GLY A 213 -4.06 -17.39 1.39
N ALA A 214 -2.73 -17.52 1.41
CA ALA A 214 -2.01 -18.11 2.53
C ALA A 214 -2.20 -17.33 3.83
N LEU A 215 -2.20 -15.99 3.79
CA LEU A 215 -2.48 -15.15 4.96
C LEU A 215 -3.90 -15.35 5.50
N VAL A 216 -4.89 -15.46 4.62
CA VAL A 216 -6.29 -15.72 5.02
C VAL A 216 -6.40 -17.10 5.68
N LEU A 217 -5.84 -18.14 5.05
CA LEU A 217 -5.84 -19.49 5.61
C LEU A 217 -5.13 -19.54 6.97
N LEU A 218 -3.98 -18.86 7.10
CA LEU A 218 -3.25 -18.75 8.36
C LEU A 218 -4.09 -18.01 9.41
N TYR A 219 -4.72 -16.89 9.06
CA TYR A 219 -5.59 -16.15 9.97
C TYR A 219 -6.75 -17.01 10.49
N LEU A 220 -7.39 -17.76 9.60
CA LEU A 220 -8.48 -18.69 9.96
C LEU A 220 -7.95 -19.81 10.86
N GLY A 221 -6.86 -20.48 10.49
CA GLY A 221 -6.25 -21.55 11.28
C GLY A 221 -5.77 -21.10 12.66
N LEU A 222 -5.43 -19.81 12.85
CA LEU A 222 -5.10 -19.25 14.16
C LEU A 222 -6.32 -18.82 14.98
N SER A 223 -7.47 -18.69 14.35
CA SER A 223 -8.70 -18.21 14.98
C SER A 223 -9.59 -19.34 15.52
N TYR A 224 -9.37 -20.59 15.09
CA TYR A 224 -10.07 -21.80 15.54
C TYR A 224 -9.11 -22.72 16.32
#